data_AF-A0A2P6WDP1-F1
#
_entry.id   AF-A0A2P6WDP1-F1
#
_cell.length_a   1.000
_cell.length_b   1.000
_cell.length_c   1.000
_cell.angle_alpha   90.00
_cell.angle_beta   90.00
_cell.angle_gamma   90.00
#
_symmetry.space_group_name_H-M   'P 1'
#
loop_
_entity.id
_entity.type
_entity.pdbx_description
1 polymer ?
#
loop_
_entity_poly.entity_id
_entity_poly.type
_entity_poly.pdbx_seq_one_letter_code
_entity_poly.pdbx_strand_id
1 'polypeptide(L)'
;MSEFKRGLSDRFIMALTALAQKPGWWQDVLADASLIIGIRDEELDVYWNGQSLFHAVFDGERVNVNTHVKYLLDPERKDRVALKEDGSFQVVPTPMLERYASGSLKKLKTAADLFSGMEKQGVHAIAKANENIIDVEIRLDAKDLDTERDQPRIDIAVFEQSPDGVELMFWEAKLFANKELRASESAPVVRQIEEYKRVLEERQAGVLSSYRRVAKNLVAIAEMSGGVRKVGPAIQAVADGTGLRMSSPANVGLVIFGFDDDQKAVGGYGHKHFEKLKKQLGEKSVRACGKAVGLKLCFQS
;
A
#
# COMPACT_ATOMS: atom_id res chain seq x y z
N MET A 1 -20.71 13.77 -9.59
CA MET A 1 -20.02 13.41 -8.34
C MET A 1 -19.22 12.16 -8.63
N SER A 2 -17.90 12.21 -8.46
CA SER A 2 -17.08 11.00 -8.57
C SER A 2 -17.30 10.15 -7.32
N GLU A 3 -17.54 8.85 -7.51
CA GLU A 3 -17.74 7.91 -6.41
C GLU A 3 -16.41 7.26 -6.04
N PHE A 4 -16.11 7.17 -4.74
CA PHE A 4 -15.02 6.31 -4.28
C PHE A 4 -15.47 4.85 -4.42
N LYS A 5 -14.87 4.13 -5.36
CA LYS A 5 -15.20 2.74 -5.66
C LYS A 5 -13.95 1.85 -5.57
N ARG A 6 -14.05 0.77 -4.80
CA ARG A 6 -13.09 -0.34 -4.76
C ARG A 6 -13.81 -1.67 -4.61
N GLY A 7 -13.12 -2.72 -5.01
CA GLY A 7 -13.61 -4.08 -4.97
C GLY A 7 -13.52 -4.73 -6.34
N LEU A 8 -13.42 -6.05 -6.32
CA LEU A 8 -13.51 -6.90 -7.50
C LEU A 8 -14.88 -7.54 -7.51
N SER A 9 -15.52 -7.66 -8.67
CA SER A 9 -16.77 -8.37 -8.90
C SER A 9 -16.64 -9.87 -8.62
N ASP A 10 -17.77 -10.55 -8.41
CA ASP A 10 -17.77 -12.00 -8.15
C ASP A 10 -17.19 -12.75 -9.36
N ARG A 11 -17.46 -12.26 -10.57
CA ARG A 11 -16.91 -12.79 -11.81
C ARG A 11 -15.39 -12.67 -11.87
N PHE A 12 -14.84 -11.54 -11.46
CA PHE A 12 -13.38 -11.38 -11.40
C PHE A 12 -12.78 -12.33 -10.34
N ILE A 13 -13.38 -12.44 -9.15
CA ILE A 13 -12.94 -13.40 -8.14
C ILE A 13 -12.97 -14.84 -8.68
N MET A 14 -14.03 -15.26 -9.36
CA MET A 14 -14.11 -16.58 -10.01
C MET A 14 -12.99 -16.79 -11.05
N ALA A 15 -12.67 -15.76 -11.84
CA ALA A 15 -11.59 -15.83 -12.82
C ALA A 15 -10.22 -16.00 -12.13
N LEU A 16 -9.98 -15.30 -11.02
CA LEU A 16 -8.78 -15.48 -10.18
C LEU A 16 -8.72 -16.87 -9.54
N THR A 17 -9.86 -17.41 -9.08
CA THR A 17 -9.94 -18.79 -8.57
C THR A 17 -9.52 -19.79 -9.65
N ALA A 18 -10.00 -19.62 -10.89
CA ALA A 18 -9.61 -20.48 -12.01
C ALA A 18 -8.12 -20.34 -12.36
N LEU A 19 -7.55 -19.13 -12.25
CA LEU A 19 -6.11 -18.91 -12.42
C LEU A 19 -5.28 -19.55 -11.32
N ALA A 20 -5.78 -19.63 -10.09
CA ALA A 20 -5.08 -20.24 -8.96
C ALA A 20 -4.81 -21.74 -9.17
N GLN A 21 -5.59 -22.40 -10.03
CA GLN A 21 -5.45 -23.82 -10.38
C GLN A 21 -4.42 -24.07 -11.50
N LYS A 22 -3.80 -23.03 -12.05
CA LYS A 22 -2.86 -23.12 -13.17
C LYS A 22 -1.48 -22.59 -12.76
N PRO A 23 -0.39 -23.24 -13.17
CA PRO A 23 0.95 -22.68 -13.01
C PRO A 23 1.05 -21.32 -13.69
N GLY A 24 1.60 -20.33 -12.99
CA GLY A 24 1.78 -18.99 -13.52
C GLY A 24 1.93 -17.93 -12.44
N TRP A 25 1.91 -16.66 -12.85
CA TRP A 25 2.12 -15.51 -11.98
C TRP A 25 1.21 -15.51 -10.75
N TRP A 26 -0.07 -15.87 -10.91
CA TRP A 26 -1.03 -15.79 -9.82
C TRP A 26 -0.76 -16.84 -8.74
N GLN A 27 -0.38 -18.06 -9.13
CA GLN A 27 0.03 -19.09 -8.19
C GLN A 27 1.27 -18.66 -7.39
N ASP A 28 2.27 -18.06 -8.05
CA ASP A 28 3.46 -17.53 -7.38
C ASP A 28 3.11 -16.40 -6.40
N VAL A 29 2.17 -15.51 -6.77
CA VAL A 29 1.70 -14.43 -5.89
C VAL A 29 0.95 -14.97 -4.67
N LEU A 30 0.10 -15.99 -4.85
CA LEU A 30 -0.59 -16.66 -3.76
C LEU A 30 0.37 -17.37 -2.81
N ALA A 31 1.46 -17.95 -3.34
CA ALA A 31 2.49 -18.64 -2.57
C ALA A 31 3.50 -17.69 -1.88
N ASP A 32 3.51 -16.40 -2.20
CA ASP A 32 4.41 -15.41 -1.60
C ASP A 32 3.66 -14.39 -0.73
N ALA A 33 3.46 -14.73 0.55
CA ALA A 33 2.83 -13.85 1.54
C ALA A 33 3.61 -12.55 1.82
N SER A 34 4.81 -12.36 1.25
CA SER A 34 5.54 -11.10 1.39
C SER A 34 5.09 -10.01 0.43
N LEU A 35 4.28 -10.34 -0.58
CA LEU A 35 3.67 -9.39 -1.51
C LEU A 35 2.34 -8.87 -0.96
N ILE A 36 2.09 -7.58 -1.18
CA ILE A 36 0.84 -6.93 -0.80
C ILE A 36 -0.09 -6.88 -2.00
N ILE A 37 -1.37 -7.16 -1.82
CA ILE A 37 -2.38 -7.09 -2.87
C ILE A 37 -3.24 -5.86 -2.59
N GLY A 38 -3.19 -4.87 -3.48
CA GLY A 38 -4.07 -3.70 -3.44
C GLY A 38 -5.24 -3.90 -4.39
N ILE A 39 -6.47 -3.77 -3.88
CA ILE A 39 -7.69 -3.90 -4.68
C ILE A 39 -8.23 -2.50 -5.00
N ARG A 40 -8.61 -2.28 -6.26
CA ARG A 40 -9.19 -1.04 -6.79
C ARG A 40 -10.55 -1.34 -7.40
N ASP A 41 -11.07 -0.52 -8.31
CA ASP A 41 -12.33 -0.78 -9.01
C ASP A 41 -12.11 -1.74 -10.19
N GLU A 42 -12.48 -3.01 -10.05
CA GLU A 42 -12.25 -4.07 -11.07
C GLU A 42 -10.79 -4.23 -11.53
N GLU A 43 -9.85 -3.83 -10.66
CA GLU A 43 -8.41 -3.94 -10.88
C GLU A 43 -7.72 -4.36 -9.58
N LEU A 44 -6.62 -5.10 -9.69
CA LEU A 44 -5.74 -5.41 -8.56
C LEU A 44 -4.29 -5.14 -8.94
N ASP A 45 -3.54 -4.63 -7.97
CA ASP A 45 -2.10 -4.46 -8.06
C ASP A 45 -1.40 -5.38 -7.05
N VAL A 46 -0.25 -5.93 -7.43
CA VAL A 46 0.61 -6.74 -6.56
C VAL A 46 1.89 -5.98 -6.28
N TYR A 47 2.09 -5.60 -5.02
CA TYR A 47 3.19 -4.73 -4.60
C TYR A 47 4.35 -5.49 -3.95
N TRP A 48 5.56 -5.07 -4.30
CA TRP A 48 6.81 -5.39 -3.60
C TRP A 48 7.57 -4.09 -3.32
N ASN A 49 7.83 -3.79 -2.05
CA ASN A 49 8.54 -2.59 -1.61
C ASN A 49 7.98 -1.30 -2.28
N GLY A 50 6.66 -1.15 -2.29
CA GLY A 50 5.96 0.00 -2.89
C GLY A 50 6.09 0.13 -4.42
N GLN A 51 6.47 -0.96 -5.10
CA GLN A 51 6.45 -1.10 -6.56
C GLN A 51 5.36 -2.07 -6.98
N SER A 52 4.47 -1.68 -7.89
CA SER A 52 3.49 -2.58 -8.49
C SER A 52 4.17 -3.50 -9.49
N LEU A 53 4.39 -4.77 -9.11
CA LEU A 53 4.97 -5.80 -9.97
C LEU A 53 3.99 -6.25 -11.04
N PHE A 54 2.72 -6.40 -10.66
CA PHE A 54 1.64 -6.80 -11.55
C PHE A 54 0.47 -5.85 -11.36
N HIS A 55 -0.10 -5.44 -12.49
CA HIS A 55 -1.38 -4.77 -12.56
C HIS A 55 -2.33 -5.68 -13.34
N ALA A 56 -3.41 -6.13 -12.72
CA ALA A 56 -4.35 -7.06 -13.32
C ALA A 56 -5.75 -6.46 -13.41
N VAL A 57 -6.36 -6.53 -14.59
CA VAL A 57 -7.67 -5.98 -14.91
C VAL A 57 -8.55 -7.07 -15.49
N PHE A 58 -9.85 -7.03 -15.17
CA PHE A 58 -10.83 -7.95 -15.74
C PHE A 58 -11.66 -7.27 -16.84
N ASP A 59 -11.62 -7.82 -18.05
CA ASP A 59 -12.39 -7.30 -19.19
C ASP A 59 -13.80 -7.88 -19.30
N GLY A 60 -14.22 -8.68 -18.31
CA GLY A 60 -15.48 -9.43 -18.31
C GLY A 60 -15.32 -10.90 -18.69
N GLU A 61 -14.25 -11.28 -19.37
CA GLU A 61 -14.01 -12.66 -19.80
C GLU A 61 -12.73 -13.23 -19.20
N ARG A 62 -11.65 -12.44 -19.18
CA ARG A 62 -10.33 -12.86 -18.72
C ARG A 62 -9.64 -11.81 -17.88
N VAL A 63 -8.72 -12.27 -17.06
CA VAL A 63 -7.80 -11.41 -16.31
C VAL A 63 -6.62 -11.09 -17.22
N ASN A 64 -6.45 -9.83 -17.56
CA ASN A 64 -5.29 -9.32 -18.27
C ASN A 64 -4.29 -8.81 -17.24
N VAL A 65 -3.03 -9.26 -17.32
CA VAL A 65 -1.97 -8.89 -16.38
C VAL A 65 -0.82 -8.21 -17.10
N ASN A 66 -0.40 -7.07 -16.56
CA ASN A 66 0.68 -6.26 -17.10
C ASN A 66 1.77 -6.08 -16.03
N THR A 67 3.02 -5.91 -16.46
CA THR A 67 4.15 -5.53 -15.59
C THR A 67 4.89 -4.35 -16.22
N HIS A 68 5.54 -3.53 -15.40
CA HIS A 68 6.30 -2.40 -15.92
C HIS A 68 7.61 -2.87 -16.56
N VAL A 69 7.92 -2.39 -17.77
CA VAL A 69 9.08 -2.80 -18.58
C VAL A 69 10.42 -2.75 -17.82
N LYS A 70 10.57 -1.77 -16.91
CA LYS A 70 11.75 -1.61 -16.05
C LYS A 70 12.08 -2.83 -15.16
N TYR A 71 11.10 -3.70 -14.88
CA TYR A 71 11.31 -4.93 -14.10
C TYR A 71 11.71 -6.13 -14.97
N LEU A 72 11.59 -6.02 -16.29
CA LEU A 72 11.96 -7.09 -17.23
C LEU A 72 13.46 -7.15 -17.51
N LEU A 73 14.25 -6.22 -16.97
CA LEU A 73 15.71 -6.29 -17.00
C LEU A 73 16.18 -7.47 -16.14
N ASP A 74 17.00 -8.38 -16.68
CA ASP A 74 17.54 -9.48 -15.89
C ASP A 74 18.55 -8.97 -14.84
N PRO A 75 18.23 -9.03 -13.54
CA PRO A 75 19.10 -8.48 -12.49
C PRO A 75 20.38 -9.28 -12.28
N GLU A 76 20.48 -10.50 -12.83
CA GLU A 76 21.66 -11.35 -12.71
C GLU A 76 22.74 -11.04 -13.77
N ARG A 77 22.40 -10.15 -14.72
CA ARG A 77 23.26 -9.76 -15.83
C ARG A 77 24.48 -8.96 -15.34
N LYS A 78 25.67 -9.28 -15.85
CA LYS A 78 26.95 -8.65 -15.46
C LYS A 78 27.75 -8.07 -16.62
N ASP A 79 27.33 -8.31 -17.85
CA ASP A 79 28.02 -7.80 -19.03
C ASP A 79 27.81 -6.29 -19.21
N ARG A 80 28.71 -5.70 -19.99
CA ARG A 80 28.75 -4.27 -20.27
C ARG A 80 28.47 -4.04 -21.75
N VAL A 81 27.79 -2.95 -22.04
CA VAL A 81 27.52 -2.50 -23.41
C VAL A 81 28.63 -1.54 -23.83
N ALA A 82 29.24 -1.77 -24.99
CA ALA A 82 30.29 -0.88 -25.49
C ALA A 82 29.69 0.48 -25.91
N LEU A 83 30.32 1.58 -25.51
CA LEU A 83 30.05 2.92 -26.02
C LEU A 83 30.97 3.16 -27.23
N LYS A 84 30.37 3.42 -28.39
CA LYS A 84 31.08 3.72 -29.63
C LYS A 84 31.52 5.19 -29.65
N GLU A 85 32.50 5.50 -30.51
CA GLU A 85 33.04 6.86 -30.67
C GLU A 85 32.00 7.88 -31.13
N ASP A 86 30.97 7.43 -31.85
CA ASP A 86 29.83 8.26 -32.29
C ASP A 86 28.81 8.55 -31.17
N GLY A 87 29.08 8.09 -29.94
CA GLY A 87 28.20 8.25 -28.78
C GLY A 87 27.06 7.24 -28.71
N SER A 88 26.96 6.29 -29.66
CA SER A 88 25.96 5.23 -29.61
C SER A 88 26.42 4.05 -28.75
N PHE A 89 25.48 3.39 -28.08
CA PHE A 89 25.76 2.10 -27.43
C PHE A 89 25.64 0.98 -28.46
N GLN A 90 26.52 -0.01 -28.40
CA GLN A 90 26.33 -1.29 -29.09
C GLN A 90 25.24 -2.09 -28.37
N VAL A 91 23.98 -1.68 -28.51
CA VAL A 91 22.83 -2.32 -27.88
C VAL A 91 22.70 -3.74 -28.43
N VAL A 92 23.24 -4.71 -27.69
CA VAL A 92 22.74 -6.09 -27.76
C VAL A 92 21.34 -6.03 -27.15
N PRO A 93 20.28 -6.58 -27.80
CA PRO A 93 18.97 -6.70 -27.19
C PRO A 93 19.16 -7.16 -25.76
N THR A 94 18.69 -6.36 -24.81
CA THR A 94 18.85 -6.74 -23.41
C THR A 94 18.10 -8.06 -23.26
N PRO A 95 18.70 -9.13 -22.71
CA PRO A 95 17.93 -10.31 -22.39
C PRO A 95 16.90 -9.88 -21.38
N MET A 96 15.71 -9.58 -21.90
CA MET A 96 14.56 -9.27 -21.13
C MET A 96 13.95 -10.59 -20.69
N LEU A 97 13.18 -10.55 -19.61
CA LEU A 97 12.28 -11.66 -19.31
C LEU A 97 11.20 -11.71 -20.40
N GLU A 98 11.47 -12.45 -21.47
CA GLU A 98 10.56 -12.59 -22.64
C GLU A 98 9.31 -13.40 -22.31
N ARG A 99 9.38 -14.26 -21.29
CA ARG A 99 8.29 -15.11 -20.84
C ARG A 99 8.29 -15.24 -19.32
N TYR A 100 7.09 -15.25 -18.75
CA TYR A 100 6.90 -15.65 -17.36
C TYR A 100 7.07 -17.17 -17.20
N ALA A 101 7.99 -17.56 -16.33
CA ALA A 101 8.28 -18.96 -16.01
C ALA A 101 8.62 -19.10 -14.52
N SER A 102 8.89 -20.32 -14.08
CA SER A 102 9.35 -20.58 -12.71
C SER A 102 10.57 -19.72 -12.37
N GLY A 103 10.52 -19.00 -11.25
CA GLY A 103 11.56 -18.09 -10.80
C GLY A 103 11.45 -16.64 -11.32
N SER A 104 10.55 -16.34 -12.27
CA SER A 104 10.35 -14.97 -12.77
C SER A 104 9.98 -13.99 -11.66
N LEU A 105 9.11 -14.37 -10.72
CA LEU A 105 8.72 -13.50 -9.60
C LEU A 105 9.94 -13.01 -8.79
N LYS A 106 10.90 -13.90 -8.50
CA LYS A 106 12.11 -13.54 -7.75
C LYS A 106 12.92 -12.48 -8.49
N LYS A 107 13.11 -12.64 -9.80
CA LYS A 107 13.81 -11.67 -10.64
C LYS A 107 13.09 -10.32 -10.70
N LEU A 108 11.76 -10.33 -10.84
CA LEU A 108 10.94 -9.11 -10.81
C LEU A 108 11.08 -8.36 -9.48
N LYS A 109 11.07 -9.06 -8.34
CA LYS A 109 11.29 -8.45 -7.01
C LYS A 109 12.66 -7.79 -6.92
N THR A 110 13.72 -8.50 -7.33
CA THR A 110 15.09 -7.96 -7.31
C THR A 110 15.23 -6.74 -8.22
N ALA A 111 14.65 -6.75 -9.42
CA ALA A 111 14.65 -5.58 -10.30
C ALA A 111 13.86 -4.41 -9.70
N ALA A 112 12.74 -4.69 -9.03
CA ALA A 112 11.92 -3.68 -8.38
C ALA A 112 12.60 -2.99 -7.18
N ASP A 113 13.46 -3.70 -6.45
CA ASP A 113 14.22 -3.13 -5.32
C ASP A 113 15.09 -1.93 -5.75
N LEU A 114 15.61 -1.93 -6.99
CA LEU A 114 16.40 -0.82 -7.55
C LEU A 114 15.60 0.49 -7.66
N PHE A 115 14.27 0.40 -7.68
CA PHE A 115 13.37 1.55 -7.81
C PHE A 115 12.64 1.89 -6.51
N SER A 116 12.98 1.21 -5.41
CA SER A 116 12.31 1.37 -4.14
C SER A 116 13.09 2.30 -3.20
N GLY A 117 12.58 3.50 -2.96
CA GLY A 117 13.10 4.39 -1.93
C GLY A 117 12.80 3.89 -0.51
N MET A 118 13.58 4.37 0.48
CA MET A 118 13.46 3.97 1.89
C MET A 118 12.04 4.16 2.46
N GLU A 119 11.33 5.23 2.06
CA GLU A 119 9.97 5.49 2.54
C GLU A 119 9.01 4.38 2.10
N LYS A 120 9.06 3.99 0.82
CA LYS A 120 8.26 2.89 0.26
C LYS A 120 8.58 1.53 0.88
N GLN A 121 9.87 1.27 1.11
CA GLN A 121 10.29 0.05 1.84
C GLN A 121 9.74 0.05 3.27
N GLY A 122 9.73 1.21 3.93
CA GLY A 122 9.15 1.38 5.25
C GLY A 122 7.65 1.11 5.29
N VAL A 123 6.89 1.68 4.34
CA VAL A 123 5.44 1.40 4.19
C VAL A 123 5.21 -0.11 4.00
N HIS A 124 5.98 -0.76 3.12
CA HIS A 124 5.88 -2.21 2.91
C HIS A 124 6.20 -3.01 4.18
N ALA A 125 7.20 -2.60 4.94
CA ALA A 125 7.57 -3.25 6.19
C ALA A 125 6.48 -3.09 7.27
N ILE A 126 5.88 -1.90 7.38
CA ILE A 126 4.72 -1.65 8.25
C ILE A 126 3.54 -2.51 7.80
N ALA A 127 3.29 -2.58 6.49
CA ALA A 127 2.21 -3.39 5.92
C ALA A 127 2.31 -4.86 6.32
N LYS A 128 3.49 -5.45 6.14
CA LYS A 128 3.76 -6.84 6.55
C LYS A 128 3.68 -7.08 8.06
N ALA A 129 3.92 -6.05 8.87
CA ALA A 129 3.85 -6.16 10.31
C ALA A 129 2.42 -6.11 10.87
N ASN A 130 1.41 -5.73 10.07
CA ASN A 130 0.04 -5.53 10.56
C ASN A 130 -0.97 -6.32 9.73
N GLU A 131 -1.55 -7.35 10.34
CA GLU A 131 -2.43 -8.32 9.66
C GLU A 131 -3.79 -7.72 9.24
N ASN A 132 -4.22 -6.63 9.87
CA ASN A 132 -5.48 -5.96 9.58
C ASN A 132 -5.36 -4.83 8.55
N ILE A 133 -4.23 -4.70 7.85
CA ILE A 133 -4.10 -3.74 6.76
C ILE A 133 -4.94 -4.22 5.58
N ILE A 134 -5.88 -3.36 5.18
CA ILE A 134 -6.87 -3.65 4.13
C ILE A 134 -6.42 -3.09 2.78
N ASP A 135 -5.57 -2.06 2.77
CA ASP A 135 -5.10 -1.42 1.54
C ASP A 135 -3.83 -0.58 1.74
N VAL A 136 -3.12 -0.35 0.65
CA VAL A 136 -1.96 0.55 0.55
C VAL A 136 -2.07 1.40 -0.71
N GLU A 137 -1.40 2.56 -0.78
CA GLU A 137 -1.39 3.44 -1.97
C GLU A 137 -2.81 3.86 -2.41
N ILE A 138 -3.56 4.42 -1.48
CA ILE A 138 -4.98 4.74 -1.61
C ILE A 138 -5.13 6.10 -2.27
N ARG A 139 -5.35 6.08 -3.59
CA ARG A 139 -5.83 7.27 -4.30
C ARG A 139 -7.25 7.62 -3.89
N LEU A 140 -7.45 8.87 -3.50
CA LEU A 140 -8.76 9.50 -3.34
C LEU A 140 -9.10 10.29 -4.61
N ASP A 141 -10.39 10.45 -4.90
CA ASP A 141 -10.86 11.38 -5.94
C ASP A 141 -11.45 12.61 -5.26
N ALA A 142 -10.83 13.75 -5.52
CA ALA A 142 -11.18 15.04 -4.96
C ALA A 142 -11.40 16.11 -6.07
N LYS A 143 -11.56 15.70 -7.33
CA LYS A 143 -11.70 16.61 -8.48
C LYS A 143 -12.87 17.59 -8.36
N ASP A 144 -13.93 17.19 -7.67
CA ASP A 144 -15.14 17.98 -7.43
C ASP A 144 -15.19 18.58 -6.01
N LEU A 145 -14.07 18.60 -5.30
CA LEU A 145 -13.92 19.18 -3.96
C LEU A 145 -12.96 20.38 -3.99
N ASP A 146 -13.14 21.30 -3.04
CA ASP A 146 -12.24 22.44 -2.83
C ASP A 146 -10.98 21.97 -2.08
N THR A 147 -10.08 21.33 -2.83
CA THR A 147 -8.84 20.73 -2.32
C THR A 147 -7.65 21.14 -3.17
N GLU A 148 -6.44 21.13 -2.60
CA GLU A 148 -5.22 21.50 -3.34
C GLU A 148 -4.85 20.47 -4.42
N ARG A 149 -5.29 19.21 -4.25
CA ARG A 149 -4.96 18.10 -5.16
C ARG A 149 -6.22 17.38 -5.60
N ASP A 150 -6.33 17.13 -6.91
CA ASP A 150 -7.42 16.34 -7.48
C ASP A 150 -7.41 14.86 -7.04
N GLN A 151 -6.21 14.33 -6.76
CA GLN A 151 -6.02 12.90 -6.46
C GLN A 151 -5.01 12.67 -5.33
N PRO A 152 -5.32 13.10 -4.09
CA PRO A 152 -4.48 12.85 -2.94
C PRO A 152 -4.31 11.35 -2.70
N ARG A 153 -3.16 10.93 -2.15
CA ARG A 153 -2.85 9.52 -1.89
C ARG A 153 -2.47 9.27 -0.45
N ILE A 154 -3.23 8.42 0.21
CA ILE A 154 -2.92 7.95 1.57
C ILE A 154 -2.12 6.65 1.47
N ASP A 155 -1.09 6.48 2.29
CA ASP A 155 -0.21 5.31 2.21
C ASP A 155 -0.88 4.01 2.66
N ILE A 156 -1.66 4.01 3.75
CA ILE A 156 -2.16 2.78 4.39
C ILE A 156 -3.61 2.97 4.86
N ALA A 157 -4.44 1.94 4.67
CA ALA A 157 -5.72 1.74 5.37
C ALA A 157 -5.65 0.48 6.22
N VAL A 158 -6.22 0.55 7.41
CA VAL A 158 -6.21 -0.53 8.40
C VAL A 158 -7.55 -0.62 9.11
N PHE A 159 -7.96 -1.84 9.43
CA PHE A 159 -9.09 -2.08 10.31
C PHE A 159 -8.63 -2.26 11.76
N GLU A 160 -9.28 -1.55 12.68
CA GLU A 160 -9.09 -1.72 14.12
C GLU A 160 -10.37 -2.24 14.76
N GLN A 161 -10.23 -3.31 15.55
CA GLN A 161 -11.35 -3.80 16.34
C GLN A 161 -11.64 -2.83 17.48
N SER A 162 -12.93 -2.68 17.78
CA SER A 162 -13.40 -1.88 18.91
C SER A 162 -14.67 -2.52 19.50
N PRO A 163 -15.09 -2.10 20.70
CA PRO A 163 -16.34 -2.58 21.29
C PRO A 163 -17.57 -2.38 20.38
N ASP A 164 -17.61 -1.28 19.63
CA ASP A 164 -18.76 -0.92 18.79
C ASP A 164 -18.62 -1.40 17.32
N GLY A 165 -17.79 -2.42 17.06
CA GLY A 165 -17.52 -2.98 15.73
C GLY A 165 -16.12 -2.71 15.20
N VAL A 166 -15.95 -2.60 13.89
CA VAL A 166 -14.65 -2.37 13.25
C VAL A 166 -14.54 -0.94 12.74
N GLU A 167 -13.47 -0.26 13.15
CA GLU A 167 -13.12 1.09 12.70
C GLU A 167 -12.17 1.00 11.50
N LEU A 168 -12.49 1.72 10.42
CA LEU A 168 -11.57 1.98 9.32
C LEU A 168 -10.71 3.21 9.64
N MET A 169 -9.40 3.01 9.69
CA MET A 169 -8.42 4.06 9.93
C MET A 169 -7.42 4.15 8.78
N PHE A 170 -6.79 5.31 8.68
CA PHE A 170 -5.85 5.66 7.63
C PHE A 170 -4.53 6.14 8.24
N TRP A 171 -3.42 5.88 7.56
CA TRP A 171 -2.10 6.33 7.98
C TRP A 171 -1.31 6.87 6.80
N GLU A 172 -0.80 8.10 6.96
CA GLU A 172 0.28 8.65 6.14
C GLU A 172 1.61 8.24 6.79
N ALA A 173 2.57 7.80 5.99
CA ALA A 173 3.85 7.31 6.44
C ALA A 173 4.97 8.20 5.90
N LYS A 174 5.84 8.68 6.79
CA LYS A 174 6.94 9.56 6.42
C LYS A 174 8.26 9.04 6.96
N LEU A 175 9.28 9.06 6.12
CA LEU A 175 10.65 8.97 6.60
C LEU A 175 10.96 10.22 7.44
N PHE A 176 11.70 10.07 8.54
CA PHE A 176 12.04 11.19 9.42
C PHE A 176 12.79 12.30 8.69
N ALA A 177 13.60 11.95 7.70
CA ALA A 177 14.31 12.91 6.84
C ALA A 177 13.38 13.68 5.88
N ASN A 178 12.10 13.33 5.79
CA ASN A 178 11.15 14.01 4.91
C ASN A 178 10.91 15.45 5.40
N LYS A 179 11.14 16.42 4.49
CA LYS A 179 10.99 17.85 4.76
C LYS A 179 9.55 18.26 5.08
N GLU A 180 8.55 17.49 4.66
CA GLU A 180 7.12 17.76 4.92
C GLU A 180 6.76 17.61 6.41
N LEU A 181 7.62 16.96 7.19
CA LEU A 181 7.52 16.86 8.64
C LEU A 181 8.05 18.13 9.35
N ARG A 182 8.54 19.13 8.62
CA ARG A 182 9.23 20.31 9.18
C ARG A 182 8.56 21.60 8.76
N ALA A 183 8.34 22.48 9.72
CA ALA A 183 7.97 23.89 9.50
C ALA A 183 8.19 24.70 10.79
N SER A 184 8.34 26.02 10.66
CA SER A 184 8.29 26.96 11.80
C SER A 184 6.91 26.96 12.46
N GLU A 185 5.84 26.94 11.67
CA GLU A 185 4.44 26.96 12.12
C GLU A 185 3.75 25.60 11.91
N SER A 186 2.96 25.43 10.84
CA SER A 186 2.31 24.14 10.51
C SER A 186 3.13 23.34 9.50
N ALA A 187 3.41 22.07 9.81
CA ALA A 187 4.15 21.20 8.90
C ALA A 187 3.29 20.86 7.67
N PRO A 188 3.83 20.81 6.44
CA PRO A 188 3.08 20.46 5.24
C PRO A 188 2.24 19.18 5.36
N VAL A 189 2.77 18.16 6.08
CA VAL A 189 2.05 16.90 6.34
C VAL A 189 0.74 17.08 7.11
N VAL A 190 0.63 18.11 7.95
CA VAL A 190 -0.59 18.39 8.73
C VAL A 190 -1.72 18.82 7.81
N ARG A 191 -1.43 19.76 6.89
CA ARG A 191 -2.40 20.22 5.88
C ARG A 191 -2.83 19.08 4.95
N GLN A 192 -1.88 18.23 4.58
CA GLN A 192 -2.14 17.01 3.81
C GLN A 192 -3.12 16.07 4.54
N ILE A 193 -2.93 15.83 5.84
CA ILE A 193 -3.84 15.02 6.65
C ILE A 193 -5.22 15.66 6.77
N GLU A 194 -5.29 16.98 6.94
CA GLU A 194 -6.57 17.72 6.99
C GLU A 194 -7.33 17.66 5.66
N GLU A 195 -6.63 17.72 4.52
CA GLU A 195 -7.21 17.50 3.20
C GLU A 195 -7.78 16.08 3.07
N TYR A 196 -7.03 15.06 3.50
CA TYR A 196 -7.51 13.67 3.47
C TYR A 196 -8.78 13.47 4.28
N LYS A 197 -8.83 14.05 5.49
CA LYS A 197 -10.01 13.97 6.36
C LYS A 197 -11.25 14.53 5.69
N ARG A 198 -11.12 15.70 5.03
CA ARG A 198 -12.22 16.33 4.29
C ARG A 198 -12.70 15.45 3.13
N VAL A 199 -11.79 14.94 2.30
CA VAL A 199 -12.16 14.09 1.16
C VAL A 199 -12.81 12.79 1.64
N LEU A 200 -12.30 12.18 2.71
CA LEU A 200 -12.86 10.94 3.27
C LEU A 200 -14.25 11.15 3.85
N GLU A 201 -14.49 12.26 4.53
CA GLU A 201 -15.81 12.63 5.07
C GLU A 201 -16.83 12.80 3.94
N GLU A 202 -16.47 13.57 2.90
CA GLU A 202 -17.30 13.78 1.69
C GLU A 202 -17.54 12.50 0.86
N ARG A 203 -16.71 11.46 1.04
CA ARG A 203 -16.80 10.19 0.30
C ARG A 203 -17.13 9.01 1.20
N GLN A 204 -17.54 9.24 2.44
CA GLN A 204 -17.64 8.22 3.49
C GLN A 204 -18.49 7.01 3.10
N ALA A 205 -19.65 7.22 2.47
CA ALA A 205 -20.53 6.12 2.07
C ALA A 205 -19.86 5.19 1.03
N GLY A 206 -19.20 5.78 0.02
CA GLY A 206 -18.45 5.06 -1.00
C GLY A 206 -17.24 4.33 -0.42
N VAL A 207 -16.52 4.98 0.50
CA VAL A 207 -15.37 4.40 1.23
C VAL A 207 -15.79 3.17 2.03
N LEU A 208 -16.85 3.27 2.84
CA LEU A 208 -17.32 2.16 3.68
C LEU A 208 -17.86 0.98 2.87
N SER A 209 -18.65 1.26 1.82
CA SER A 209 -19.18 0.20 0.95
C SER A 209 -18.05 -0.52 0.20
N SER A 210 -17.10 0.23 -0.34
CA SER A 210 -15.92 -0.28 -1.04
C SER A 210 -15.07 -1.17 -0.14
N TYR A 211 -14.73 -0.73 1.07
CA TYR A 211 -13.86 -1.54 1.94
C TYR A 211 -14.54 -2.78 2.52
N ARG A 212 -15.87 -2.82 2.63
CA ARG A 212 -16.60 -4.08 2.88
C ARG A 212 -16.42 -5.06 1.73
N ARG A 213 -16.46 -4.58 0.48
CA ARG A 213 -16.22 -5.42 -0.70
C ARG A 213 -14.78 -5.92 -0.75
N VAL A 214 -13.81 -5.03 -0.53
CA VAL A 214 -12.38 -5.37 -0.46
C VAL A 214 -12.12 -6.43 0.62
N ALA A 215 -12.73 -6.33 1.80
CA ALA A 215 -12.58 -7.34 2.85
C ALA A 215 -12.99 -8.74 2.37
N LYS A 216 -14.16 -8.87 1.73
CA LYS A 216 -14.63 -10.13 1.14
C LYS A 216 -13.68 -10.65 0.05
N ASN A 217 -13.18 -9.75 -0.80
CA ASN A 217 -12.25 -10.13 -1.84
C ASN A 217 -10.92 -10.65 -1.28
N LEU A 218 -10.37 -10.01 -0.24
CA LEU A 218 -9.13 -10.44 0.40
C LEU A 218 -9.28 -11.78 1.13
N VAL A 219 -10.43 -12.04 1.78
CA VAL A 219 -10.74 -13.35 2.37
C VAL A 219 -10.74 -14.43 1.28
N ALA A 220 -11.46 -14.21 0.17
CA ALA A 220 -11.48 -15.16 -0.94
C ALA A 220 -10.08 -15.42 -1.52
N ILE A 221 -9.26 -14.37 -1.68
CA ILE A 221 -7.87 -14.51 -2.14
C ILE A 221 -7.00 -15.29 -1.14
N ALA A 222 -7.20 -15.08 0.16
CA ALA A 222 -6.50 -15.84 1.20
C ALA A 222 -6.89 -17.33 1.16
N GLU A 223 -8.17 -17.65 0.96
CA GLU A 223 -8.63 -19.03 0.78
C GLU A 223 -7.98 -19.69 -0.45
N MET A 224 -7.89 -18.98 -1.58
CA MET A 224 -7.20 -19.46 -2.79
C MET A 224 -5.73 -19.82 -2.54
N SER A 225 -5.09 -19.21 -1.53
CA SER A 225 -3.68 -19.45 -1.21
C SER A 225 -3.43 -20.75 -0.42
N GLY A 226 -4.47 -21.47 0.01
CA GLY A 226 -4.31 -22.69 0.79
C GLY A 226 -3.66 -22.47 2.17
N GLY A 227 -3.86 -21.30 2.78
CA GLY A 227 -3.35 -20.97 4.11
C GLY A 227 -1.98 -20.29 4.15
N VAL A 228 -1.35 -20.06 2.99
CA VAL A 228 -0.10 -19.29 2.90
C VAL A 228 -0.33 -17.81 3.25
N ARG A 229 -1.39 -17.22 2.70
CA ARG A 229 -1.83 -15.86 3.01
C ARG A 229 -2.88 -15.91 4.10
N LYS A 230 -2.76 -15.00 5.06
CA LYS A 230 -3.71 -14.83 6.15
C LYS A 230 -4.26 -13.42 6.11
N VAL A 231 -5.55 -13.30 6.40
CA VAL A 231 -6.18 -12.01 6.70
C VAL A 231 -6.25 -11.84 8.20
N GLY A 232 -6.10 -10.61 8.68
CA GLY A 232 -6.29 -10.31 10.09
C GLY A 232 -7.74 -10.48 10.55
N PRO A 233 -7.97 -10.66 11.85
CA PRO A 233 -9.30 -10.95 12.39
C PRO A 233 -10.31 -9.83 12.15
N ALA A 234 -9.89 -8.56 12.05
CA ALA A 234 -10.80 -7.47 11.75
C ALA A 234 -11.30 -7.50 10.29
N ILE A 235 -10.42 -7.91 9.36
CA ILE A 235 -10.79 -8.08 7.94
C ILE A 235 -11.79 -9.22 7.81
N GLN A 236 -11.52 -10.36 8.46
CA GLN A 236 -12.45 -11.49 8.49
C GLN A 236 -13.81 -11.07 9.06
N ALA A 237 -13.82 -10.40 10.22
CA ALA A 237 -15.06 -9.95 10.85
C ALA A 237 -15.92 -9.07 9.93
N VAL A 238 -15.31 -8.12 9.21
CA VAL A 238 -16.03 -7.26 8.25
C VAL A 238 -16.54 -8.04 7.05
N ALA A 239 -15.75 -8.99 6.53
CA ALA A 239 -16.18 -9.87 5.44
C ALA A 239 -17.42 -10.70 5.84
N ASP A 240 -17.44 -11.17 7.10
CA ASP A 240 -18.53 -11.94 7.69
C ASP A 240 -19.77 -11.09 8.07
N GLY A 241 -19.69 -9.76 7.88
CA GLY A 241 -20.82 -8.85 8.06
C GLY A 241 -20.81 -8.02 9.33
N THR A 242 -19.72 -8.03 10.11
CA THR A 242 -19.54 -7.09 11.24
C THR A 242 -19.63 -5.65 10.73
N GLY A 243 -20.28 -4.79 11.52
CA GLY A 243 -20.41 -3.36 11.20
C GLY A 243 -19.04 -2.71 11.02
N LEU A 244 -18.80 -2.19 9.81
CA LEU A 244 -17.68 -1.31 9.50
C LEU A 244 -18.12 0.14 9.63
N ARG A 245 -17.34 0.94 10.37
CA ARG A 245 -17.56 2.37 10.55
C ARG A 245 -16.27 3.17 10.28
N MET A 246 -16.46 4.47 10.15
CA MET A 246 -15.39 5.46 10.02
C MET A 246 -15.81 6.69 10.82
N SER A 247 -14.91 7.18 11.65
CA SER A 247 -15.12 8.38 12.48
C SER A 247 -15.39 9.62 11.61
N SER A 248 -16.10 10.60 12.17
CA SER A 248 -16.26 11.95 11.59
C SER A 248 -15.66 12.97 12.58
N PRO A 249 -14.56 13.67 12.24
CA PRO A 249 -13.76 13.50 11.02
C PRO A 249 -13.04 12.14 10.98
N ALA A 250 -12.67 11.70 9.76
CA ALA A 250 -11.98 10.42 9.56
C ALA A 250 -10.68 10.32 10.38
N ASN A 251 -10.40 9.13 10.92
CA ASN A 251 -9.17 8.89 11.64
C ASN A 251 -8.01 8.68 10.66
N VAL A 252 -7.23 9.74 10.47
CA VAL A 252 -6.03 9.76 9.63
C VAL A 252 -4.83 10.10 10.51
N GLY A 253 -3.99 9.10 10.76
CA GLY A 253 -2.78 9.22 11.55
C GLY A 253 -1.52 9.44 10.71
N LEU A 254 -0.43 9.79 11.40
CA LEU A 254 0.90 9.96 10.87
C LEU A 254 1.84 8.94 11.52
N VAL A 255 2.51 8.13 10.71
CA VAL A 255 3.59 7.25 11.16
C VAL A 255 4.93 7.78 10.66
N ILE A 256 5.90 7.91 11.56
CA ILE A 256 7.24 8.43 11.29
C ILE A 256 8.27 7.36 11.63
N PHE A 257 9.23 7.13 10.73
CA PHE A 257 10.29 6.15 10.92
C PHE A 257 11.62 6.56 10.29
N GLY A 258 12.68 5.78 10.52
CA GLY A 258 14.01 6.04 9.94
C GLY A 258 14.81 7.07 10.73
N PHE A 259 14.82 6.92 12.04
CA PHE A 259 15.58 7.75 12.98
C PHE A 259 16.19 6.87 14.08
N ASP A 260 17.22 7.38 14.76
CA ASP A 260 17.91 6.67 15.84
C ASP A 260 17.38 7.06 17.24
N ASP A 261 17.88 6.36 18.27
CA ASP A 261 17.44 6.57 19.65
C ASP A 261 17.83 7.96 20.18
N ASP A 262 18.98 8.51 19.75
CA ASP A 262 19.43 9.85 20.13
C ASP A 262 18.49 10.94 19.60
N GLN A 263 17.99 10.76 18.38
CA GLN A 263 16.98 11.63 17.78
C GLN A 263 15.64 11.57 18.53
N LYS A 264 15.30 10.42 19.13
CA LYS A 264 14.05 10.21 19.89
C LYS A 264 14.13 10.66 21.35
N ALA A 265 15.33 10.71 21.93
CA ALA A 265 15.55 11.03 23.33
C ALA A 265 14.91 12.37 23.73
N VAL A 266 14.45 12.48 24.98
CA VAL A 266 13.85 13.72 25.51
C VAL A 266 14.84 14.88 25.36
N GLY A 267 14.39 15.97 24.74
CA GLY A 267 15.23 17.12 24.39
C GLY A 267 16.00 17.00 23.07
N GLY A 268 16.06 15.81 22.48
CA GLY A 268 16.61 15.55 21.15
C GLY A 268 15.84 16.28 20.03
N TYR A 269 16.51 16.46 18.89
CA TYR A 269 15.93 17.22 17.77
C TYR A 269 14.65 16.56 17.23
N GLY A 270 14.62 15.23 17.09
CA GLY A 270 13.43 14.50 16.65
C GLY A 270 12.29 14.58 17.65
N HIS A 271 12.58 14.41 18.94
CA HIS A 271 11.59 14.51 20.02
C HIS A 271 10.79 15.83 19.96
N LYS A 272 11.46 16.98 19.81
CA LYS A 272 10.79 18.29 19.71
C LYS A 272 9.82 18.36 18.53
N HIS A 273 10.19 17.79 17.38
CA HIS A 273 9.32 17.73 16.21
C HIS A 273 8.14 16.79 16.40
N PHE A 274 8.35 15.64 17.04
CA PHE A 274 7.28 14.70 17.33
C PHE A 274 6.23 15.30 18.27
N GLU A 275 6.67 15.96 19.36
CA GLU A 275 5.76 16.64 20.29
C GLU A 275 4.97 17.77 19.62
N LYS A 276 5.61 18.52 18.72
CA LYS A 276 4.92 19.52 17.91
C LYS A 276 3.83 18.90 17.03
N LEU A 277 4.14 17.81 16.33
CA LEU A 277 3.17 17.11 15.48
C LEU A 277 2.03 16.51 16.30
N LYS A 278 2.33 15.91 17.46
CA LYS A 278 1.30 15.42 18.41
C LYS A 278 0.38 16.54 18.89
N LYS A 279 0.92 17.73 19.16
CA LYS A 279 0.11 18.89 19.54
C LYS A 279 -0.84 19.34 18.42
N GLN A 280 -0.40 19.22 17.16
CA GLN A 280 -1.20 19.62 15.99
C GLN A 280 -2.23 18.56 15.57
N LEU A 281 -1.87 17.27 15.61
CA LEU A 281 -2.70 16.16 15.09
C LEU A 281 -3.42 15.36 16.18
N GLY A 282 -3.04 15.54 17.45
CA GLY A 282 -3.44 14.71 18.57
C GLY A 282 -2.43 13.60 18.86
N GLU A 283 -2.22 13.30 20.15
CA GLU A 283 -1.19 12.37 20.61
C GLU A 283 -1.39 10.94 20.07
N LYS A 284 -2.63 10.48 19.96
CA LYS A 284 -2.98 9.15 19.44
C LYS A 284 -2.82 9.05 17.91
N SER A 285 -2.77 10.18 17.22
CA SER A 285 -2.69 10.27 15.76
C SER A 285 -1.25 10.27 15.25
N VAL A 286 -0.24 10.30 16.12
CA VAL A 286 1.18 10.33 15.71
C VAL A 286 1.94 9.16 16.32
N ARG A 287 2.47 8.29 15.47
CA ARG A 287 3.34 7.17 15.87
C ARG A 287 4.75 7.41 15.37
N ALA A 288 5.74 7.33 16.24
CA ALA A 288 7.15 7.47 15.89
C ALA A 288 7.95 6.25 16.37
N CYS A 289 8.58 5.53 15.44
CA CYS A 289 9.44 4.39 15.73
C CYS A 289 10.70 4.43 14.85
N GLY A 290 11.88 4.24 15.44
CA GLY A 290 13.14 4.39 14.69
C GLY A 290 13.24 3.48 13.45
N LYS A 291 12.65 2.28 13.53
CA LYS A 291 12.58 1.32 12.42
C LYS A 291 11.12 1.05 12.04
N ALA A 292 10.85 0.92 10.73
CA ALA A 292 9.55 0.56 10.22
C ALA A 292 9.20 -0.92 10.46
N VAL A 293 10.21 -1.79 10.49
CA VAL A 293 10.04 -3.23 10.72
C VAL A 293 9.45 -3.48 12.11
N GLY A 294 8.32 -4.19 12.16
CA GLY A 294 7.64 -4.56 13.40
C GLY A 294 6.77 -3.45 14.00
N LEU A 295 6.68 -2.27 13.37
CA LEU A 295 5.85 -1.17 13.83
C LEU A 295 4.36 -1.54 13.72
N LYS A 296 3.65 -1.52 14.85
CA LYS A 296 2.21 -1.80 14.93
C LYS A 296 1.38 -0.51 14.87
N LEU A 297 0.35 -0.50 14.03
CA LEU A 297 -0.54 0.66 13.81
C LEU A 297 -1.80 0.63 14.69
N CYS A 298 -2.35 -0.56 14.96
CA CYS A 298 -3.49 -0.72 15.88
C CYS A 298 -2.98 -0.95 17.30
N PHE A 299 -3.79 -0.61 18.29
CA PHE A 299 -3.55 -1.04 19.67
C PHE A 299 -3.84 -2.54 19.75
N GLN A 300 -2.94 -3.30 20.36
CA GLN A 300 -3.27 -4.68 20.77
C GLN A 300 -4.23 -4.56 21.95
N SER A 301 -5.47 -5.00 21.75
CA SER A 301 -6.43 -5.26 22.83
C SER A 301 -5.94 -6.42 23.70
#